data_AF-B0DW10-F1
#
_entry.id   AF-B0DW10-F1
#
_cell.length_a   1.000
_cell.length_b   1.000
_cell.length_c   1.000
_cell.angle_alpha   90.00
_cell.angle_beta   90.00
_cell.angle_gamma   90.00
#
_symmetry.space_group_name_H-M   'P 1'
#
loop_
_entity.id
_entity.type
_entity.pdbx_description
1 polymer ?
#
loop_
_entity_poly.entity_id
_entity_poly.type
_entity_poly.pdbx_seq_one_letter_code
_entity_poly.pdbx_strand_id
1 'polypeptide(L)'
;MTVPNALLEIDAALQCFHVNREAFRPVRPSGFSLPRQHSLVHYHFLITEFGAPNGLCSSITESKHIKAVKKPYRRTSHNKPLGQMLVINQ
;
A
#
# COMPACT_ATOMS: atom_id res chain seq x y z
N MET A 1 25.98 18.11 14.89
CA MET A 1 25.50 16.77 14.47
C MET A 1 24.31 16.98 13.55
N THR A 2 24.56 16.94 12.25
CA THR A 2 23.52 17.05 11.22
C THR A 2 22.71 15.76 11.24
N VAL A 3 21.47 15.80 11.71
CA VAL A 3 20.51 14.71 11.46
C VAL A 3 20.34 14.68 9.93
N PRO A 4 20.78 13.62 9.23
CA PRO A 4 20.44 13.47 7.83
C PRO A 4 18.91 13.43 7.77
N ASN A 5 18.31 14.26 6.92
CA ASN A 5 16.86 14.29 6.74
C ASN A 5 16.39 12.87 6.39
N ALA A 6 15.56 12.23 7.22
CA ALA A 6 15.19 10.82 7.06
C ALA A 6 14.66 10.46 5.65
N LEU A 7 14.12 11.44 4.92
CA LEU A 7 13.72 11.31 3.52
C LEU A 7 14.91 11.02 2.58
N LEU A 8 16.06 11.65 2.82
CA LEU A 8 17.30 11.38 2.07
C LEU A 8 17.83 9.97 2.35
N GLU A 9 17.67 9.48 3.58
CA GLU A 9 18.03 8.10 3.92
C GLU A 9 17.13 7.08 3.22
N ILE A 10 15.83 7.38 3.08
CA ILE A 10 14.89 6.57 2.30
C ILE A 10 15.31 6.51 0.83
N ASP A 11 15.64 7.65 0.22
CA ASP A 11 16.08 7.71 -1.18
C ASP A 11 17.39 6.94 -1.38
N ALA A 12 18.36 7.11 -0.47
CA ALA A 12 19.63 6.41 -0.52
C ALA A 12 19.46 4.89 -0.37
N ALA A 13 18.60 4.45 0.57
CA ALA A 13 18.30 3.04 0.78
C ALA A 13 17.59 2.43 -0.45
N LEU A 14 16.65 3.15 -1.05
CA LEU A 14 15.96 2.70 -2.26
C LEU A 14 16.93 2.56 -3.44
N GLN A 15 17.84 3.51 -3.60
CA GLN A 15 18.87 3.44 -4.64
C GLN A 15 19.82 2.26 -4.41
N CYS A 16 20.25 2.05 -3.16
CA CYS A 16 21.06 0.89 -2.77
C CYS A 16 20.34 -0.43 -3.11
N PHE A 17 19.03 -0.52 -2.81
CA PHE A 17 18.22 -1.68 -3.19
C PHE A 17 18.15 -1.89 -4.71
N HIS A 18 17.94 -0.83 -5.49
CA HIS A 18 17.88 -0.90 -6.95
C HIS A 18 19.19 -1.38 -7.58
N VAL A 19 20.34 -1.01 -7.00
CA VAL A 19 21.65 -1.50 -7.44
C VAL A 19 21.82 -2.97 -7.07
N ASN A 20 21.55 -3.33 -5.81
CA ASN A 20 21.85 -4.67 -5.29
C ASN A 20 20.86 -5.75 -5.74
N ARG A 21 19.63 -5.40 -6.15
CA ARG A 21 18.63 -6.39 -6.56
C ARG A 21 19.05 -7.21 -7.79
N GLU A 22 19.97 -6.70 -8.61
CA GLU A 22 20.48 -7.42 -9.78
C GLU A 22 21.18 -8.73 -9.41
N ALA A 23 21.68 -8.88 -8.16
CA ALA A 23 22.17 -10.16 -7.66
C ALA A 23 21.10 -11.28 -7.72
N PHE A 24 19.81 -10.92 -7.67
CA PHE A 24 18.68 -11.85 -7.76
C PHE A 24 18.18 -12.08 -9.19
N ARG A 25 18.85 -11.52 -10.21
CA ARG A 25 18.50 -11.74 -11.62
C ARG A 25 18.36 -13.22 -12.01
N PRO A 26 19.22 -14.15 -11.53
CA PRO A 26 19.11 -15.57 -11.87
C PRO A 26 17.82 -16.23 -11.35
N VAL A 27 17.35 -15.80 -10.18
CA VAL A 27 16.12 -16.34 -9.56
C VAL A 27 14.87 -15.57 -9.97
N ARG A 28 15.02 -14.38 -10.57
CA ARG A 28 13.91 -13.56 -11.10
C ARG A 28 14.22 -13.07 -12.51
N PRO A 29 14.16 -13.93 -13.53
CA PRO A 29 14.46 -13.55 -14.92
C PRO A 29 13.40 -12.63 -15.55
N SER A 30 12.18 -12.57 -15.02
CA SER A 30 11.10 -11.72 -15.54
C SER A 30 11.16 -10.25 -15.12
N GLY A 31 11.95 -9.90 -14.10
CA GLY A 31 12.20 -8.52 -13.70
C GLY A 31 11.94 -8.26 -12.23
N PHE A 32 12.06 -6.98 -11.86
CA PHE A 32 11.82 -6.49 -10.50
C PHE A 32 10.55 -5.63 -10.40
N SER A 33 9.65 -5.73 -11.37
CA SER A 33 8.36 -5.04 -11.45
C SER A 33 7.30 -5.62 -10.51
N LEU A 34 7.69 -5.98 -9.27
CA LEU A 34 6.71 -6.41 -8.27
C LEU A 34 5.94 -5.20 -7.73
N PRO A 35 4.62 -5.31 -7.52
CA PRO A 35 3.80 -4.21 -7.02
C PRO A 35 4.37 -3.57 -5.74
N ARG A 36 4.85 -4.38 -4.78
CA ARG A 36 5.42 -3.88 -3.52
C ARG A 36 6.80 -3.23 -3.67
N GLN A 37 7.58 -3.64 -4.68
CA GLN A 37 8.87 -3.03 -4.97
C GLN A 37 8.68 -1.69 -5.70
N HIS A 38 7.71 -1.64 -6.62
CA HIS A 38 7.35 -0.42 -7.34
C HIS A 38 6.75 0.65 -6.43
N SER A 39 5.99 0.27 -5.39
CA SER A 39 5.43 1.26 -4.46
C SER A 39 6.51 2.06 -3.69
N LEU A 40 7.71 1.50 -3.50
CA LEU A 40 8.78 2.15 -2.74
C LEU A 40 9.24 3.46 -3.38
N VAL A 41 9.18 3.56 -4.71
CA VAL A 41 9.57 4.77 -5.45
C VAL A 41 8.66 5.97 -5.17
N HIS A 42 7.46 5.71 -4.62
CA HIS A 42 6.50 6.74 -4.26
C HIS A 42 6.59 7.16 -2.78
N TYR A 43 7.41 6.51 -1.95
CA TYR A 43 7.38 6.74 -0.49
C TYR A 43 7.75 8.16 -0.10
N HIS A 44 8.86 8.70 -0.61
CA HIS A 44 9.25 10.07 -0.31
C HIS A 44 8.13 11.05 -0.67
N PHE A 45 7.62 11.00 -1.90
CA PHE A 45 6.50 11.84 -2.34
C PHE A 45 5.27 11.71 -1.43
N LEU A 46 4.86 10.48 -1.10
CA LEU A 46 3.69 10.24 -0.26
C LEU A 46 3.89 10.69 1.19
N ILE A 47 5.12 10.62 1.72
CA ILE A 47 5.45 11.12 3.05
C ILE A 47 5.35 12.64 3.08
N THR A 48 5.90 13.31 2.08
CA THR A 48 5.87 14.78 2.00
C THR A 48 4.44 15.29 1.84
N GLU A 49 3.62 14.67 0.98
CA GLU A 49 2.25 15.12 0.73
C GLU A 49 1.25 14.76 1.84
N PHE A 50 1.39 13.58 2.45
CA PHE A 50 0.37 13.05 3.37
C PHE A 50 0.85 12.90 4.82
N GLY A 51 2.12 13.18 5.10
CA GLY A 51 2.71 13.01 6.43
C GLY A 51 2.75 11.55 6.92
N ALA A 52 2.64 10.58 6.00
CA ALA A 52 2.49 9.17 6.34
C ALA A 52 3.55 8.29 5.66
N PRO A 53 4.41 7.56 6.43
CA PRO A 53 5.47 6.69 5.89
C PRO A 53 4.99 5.58 4.96
N ASN A 54 3.76 5.11 5.14
CA ASN A 54 3.24 3.95 4.40
C ASN A 54 2.16 4.33 3.38
N GLY A 55 2.10 5.61 2.99
CA GLY A 55 1.04 6.15 2.15
C GLY A 55 -0.33 6.11 2.83
N LEU A 56 -1.29 6.86 2.28
CA LEU A 56 -2.69 6.68 2.65
C LEU A 56 -3.17 5.39 2.00
N CYS A 57 -3.09 4.27 2.72
CA CYS A 57 -3.74 3.04 2.27
C CYS A 57 -5.25 3.27 2.24
N SER A 58 -5.95 2.64 1.29
CA SER A 58 -7.41 2.61 1.26
C SER A 58 -7.98 2.13 2.59
N SER A 59 -7.23 1.39 3.42
CA SER A 59 -7.62 1.04 4.77
C SER A 59 -8.01 2.24 5.65
N ILE A 60 -7.43 3.42 5.43
CA ILE A 60 -7.73 4.64 6.21
C ILE A 60 -9.12 5.18 5.84
N THR A 61 -9.39 5.32 4.54
CA THR A 61 -10.69 5.78 4.06
C THR A 61 -11.75 4.70 4.23
N GLU A 62 -11.39 3.43 4.01
CA GLU A 62 -12.23 2.26 4.20
C GLU A 62 -12.63 2.06 5.66
N SER A 63 -11.73 2.33 6.62
CA SER A 63 -12.07 2.29 8.05
C SER A 63 -13.16 3.31 8.41
N LYS A 64 -13.05 4.54 7.87
CA LYS A 64 -14.11 5.55 8.01
C LYS A 64 -15.37 5.16 7.25
N HIS A 65 -15.26 4.63 6.04
CA HIS A 65 -16.37 4.15 5.22
C HIS A 65 -17.14 2.99 5.87
N ILE A 66 -16.44 2.06 6.57
CA ILE A 66 -17.08 1.00 7.36
C ILE A 66 -17.98 1.59 8.44
N LYS A 67 -17.49 2.60 9.17
CA LYS A 67 -18.23 3.21 10.28
C LYS A 67 -19.38 4.10 9.79
N ALA A 68 -19.15 4.89 8.75
CA ALA A 68 -20.11 5.87 8.24
C ALA A 68 -21.16 5.27 7.29
N VAL A 69 -20.82 4.22 6.53
CA VAL A 69 -21.68 3.67 5.46
C VAL A 69 -22.05 2.23 5.74
N LYS A 70 -21.07 1.31 5.85
CA LYS A 70 -21.37 -0.14 5.93
C LYS A 70 -22.12 -0.53 7.21
N LYS A 71 -21.73 0.02 8.38
CA LYS A 71 -22.41 -0.26 9.67
C LYS A 71 -23.85 0.24 9.69
N PRO A 72 -24.17 1.49 9.30
CA PRO A 72 -25.55 1.96 9.18
C PRO A 72 -26.35 1.14 8.17
N TYR A 73 -25.82 0.91 6.97
CA TYR A 73 -26.49 0.13 5.93
C TYR A 73 -26.88 -1.27 6.43
N ARG A 74 -25.96 -1.97 7.12
CA ARG A 74 -26.25 -3.29 7.69
C ARG A 74 -27.33 -3.26 8.79
N ARG A 75 -27.48 -2.14 9.50
CA ARG A 75 -28.49 -2.00 10.57
C ARG A 75 -29.87 -1.62 10.03
N THR A 76 -29.94 -0.90 8.91
CA THR A 76 -31.21 -0.38 8.36
C THR A 76 -31.72 -1.17 7.16
N SER A 77 -30.86 -1.93 6.48
CA SER A 77 -31.23 -2.73 5.30
C SER A 77 -31.71 -4.13 5.70
N HIS A 78 -32.88 -4.53 5.19
CA HIS A 78 -33.37 -5.92 5.26
C HIS A 78 -32.82 -6.82 4.14
N ASN A 79 -31.89 -6.30 3.33
CA ASN A 79 -31.29 -7.07 2.25
C ASN A 79 -30.44 -8.23 2.82
N LYS A 80 -30.53 -9.42 2.22
CA LYS A 80 -29.80 -10.65 2.63
C LYS A 80 -28.74 -11.04 1.58
N PRO A 81 -27.66 -10.26 1.44
CA PRO A 81 -26.70 -10.42 0.33
C PRO A 81 -25.80 -11.66 0.45
N LEU A 82 -25.83 -12.37 1.58
CA LEU A 82 -24.99 -13.54 1.86
C LEU A 82 -25.03 -14.60 0.76
N GLY A 83 -26.22 -14.91 0.23
CA GLY A 83 -26.35 -15.90 -0.85
C GLY A 83 -25.57 -15.51 -2.11
N GLN A 84 -25.64 -14.25 -2.51
CA GLN A 84 -24.95 -13.74 -3.69
C GLN A 84 -23.43 -13.65 -3.46
N MET A 85 -23.00 -13.28 -2.25
CA MET A 85 -21.57 -13.24 -1.89
C MET A 85 -20.91 -14.63 -1.91
N LEU A 86 -21.66 -15.69 -1.56
CA LEU A 86 -21.17 -17.07 -1.58
C LEU A 86 -21.03 -17.63 -3.00
N VAL A 87 -21.83 -17.15 -3.96
CA VAL A 87 -21.80 -17.61 -5.35
C VAL A 87 -20.73 -16.89 -6.16
N ILE A 88 -20.49 -15.60 -5.91
CA ILE A 88 -19.53 -14.79 -6.68
C ILE A 88 -18.05 -15.13 -6.35
N ASN A 89 -17.77 -15.67 -5.16
CA ASN A 89 -16.40 -16.03 -4.73
C ASN A 89 -16.08 -17.53 -4.93
N GLN A 90 -16.85 -18.25 -5.76
CA GLN A 90 -16.47 -19.56 -6.30
C GLN A 90 -15.60 -19.39 -7.54
#